data_AF-A0A3E0R3N7-F1
#
_entry.id   AF-A0A3E0R3N7-F1
#
_cell.length_a   1.000
_cell.length_b   1.000
_cell.length_c   1.000
_cell.angle_alpha   90.00
_cell.angle_beta   90.00
_cell.angle_gamma   90.00
#
_symmetry.space_group_name_H-M   'P 1'
#
loop_
_entity.id
_entity.type
_entity.pdbx_description
1 polymer ?
#
loop_
_entity_poly.entity_id
_entity_poly.type
_entity_poly.pdbx_seq_one_letter_code
_entity_poly.pdbx_strand_id
1 'polypeptide(L)'
;MALINSSIRLTIYSKRFLLKTMQLVGATSTFIRRPYIMNALLLGTISTALSLGLLAGAGYLSAAYFPGLEQLFAVEVLVSVGAALLAIGLVVPGVSTAFAIRRYLKLRTNELYF
;
A
#
# COMPACT_ATOMS: atom_id res chain seq x y z
N MET A 1 2.15 -13.73 1.71
CA MET A 1 3.57 -13.59 2.12
C MET A 1 4.55 -14.31 1.21
N ALA A 2 4.25 -15.53 0.72
CA ALA A 2 5.12 -16.25 -0.24
C ALA A 2 5.36 -15.49 -1.56
N LEU A 3 4.31 -14.95 -2.18
CA LEU A 3 4.39 -14.15 -3.41
C LEU A 3 5.22 -12.87 -3.25
N ILE A 4 5.14 -12.23 -2.09
CA ILE A 4 5.91 -11.01 -1.78
C ILE A 4 7.40 -11.34 -1.70
N ASN A 5 7.77 -12.48 -1.09
CA ASN A 5 9.17 -12.88 -0.95
C ASN A 5 9.82 -13.22 -2.31
N SER A 6 9.11 -13.92 -3.20
CA SER A 6 9.61 -14.21 -4.54
C SER A 6 9.72 -12.95 -5.40
N SER A 7 8.73 -12.06 -5.36
CA SER A 7 8.72 -10.82 -6.15
C SER A 7 9.79 -9.81 -5.70
N ILE A 8 10.04 -9.69 -4.40
CA ILE A 8 11.12 -8.85 -3.85
C ILE A 8 12.49 -9.41 -4.25
N ARG A 9 12.68 -10.73 -4.16
CA ARG A 9 13.94 -11.39 -4.57
C ARG A 9 14.25 -11.16 -6.04
N LEU A 10 13.24 -11.28 -6.91
CA LEU A 10 13.38 -11.01 -8.35
C LEU A 10 13.77 -9.55 -8.62
N THR A 11 13.12 -8.61 -7.92
CA THR A 11 13.36 -7.17 -8.08
C THR A 11 14.78 -6.80 -7.63
N ILE A 12 15.28 -7.40 -6.54
CA ILE A 12 16.66 -7.19 -6.06
C ILE A 12 17.67 -7.75 -7.06
N TYR A 13 17.42 -8.93 -7.61
CA TYR A 13 18.32 -9.54 -8.59
C TYR A 13 18.43 -8.69 -9.85
N SER A 14 17.30 -8.16 -10.33
CA SER A 14 17.24 -7.23 -11.47
C SER A 14 17.96 -5.90 -11.20
N LYS A 15 17.90 -5.37 -9.96
CA LYS A 15 18.50 -4.06 -9.60
C LYS A 15 19.83 -4.17 -8.85
N ARG A 16 20.51 -5.32 -8.89
CA ARG A 16 21.75 -5.56 -8.14
C ARG A 16 22.86 -4.54 -8.44
N PHE A 17 22.97 -4.10 -9.70
CA PHE A 17 23.98 -3.14 -10.13
C PHE A 17 23.70 -1.74 -9.57
N LEU A 18 22.45 -1.30 -9.65
CA LEU A 18 21.95 -0.04 -9.07
C LEU A 18 22.13 0.03 -7.56
N LEU A 19 21.89 -1.08 -6.85
CA LEU A 19 22.12 -1.16 -5.40
C LEU A 19 23.61 -1.01 -5.06
N LYS A 20 24.49 -1.62 -5.86
CA LYS A 20 25.94 -1.60 -5.61
C LYS A 20 26.55 -0.23 -5.94
N THR A 21 26.08 0.44 -6.99
CA THR A 21 26.48 1.84 -7.26
C THR A 21 25.95 2.78 -6.18
N MET A 22 24.72 2.60 -5.69
CA MET A 22 24.20 3.38 -4.56
C MET A 22 25.04 3.20 -3.28
N GLN A 23 25.49 1.97 -2.98
CA GLN A 23 26.35 1.70 -1.83
C GLN A 23 27.74 2.34 -1.95
N LEU A 24 28.32 2.39 -3.15
CA LEU A 24 29.62 3.02 -3.41
C LEU A 24 29.59 4.55 -3.22
N VAL A 25 28.42 5.17 -3.36
CA VAL A 25 28.21 6.61 -3.12
C VAL A 25 27.77 6.89 -1.67
N GLY A 26 27.75 5.87 -0.80
CA GLY A 26 27.41 6.01 0.63
C GLY A 26 25.90 6.10 0.92
N ALA A 27 25.04 5.67 -0.01
CA ALA A 27 23.59 5.78 0.17
C ALA A 27 23.08 4.93 1.34
N THR A 28 22.33 5.56 2.25
CA THR A 28 21.77 4.91 3.44
C THR A 28 20.63 3.95 3.10
N SER A 29 20.44 2.93 3.93
CA SER A 29 19.34 1.97 3.90
C SER A 29 17.93 2.56 3.73
N THR A 30 17.73 3.81 4.16
CA THR A 30 16.47 4.56 4.03
C THR A 30 16.25 5.06 2.59
N PHE A 31 17.32 5.40 1.86
CA PHE A 31 17.24 5.88 0.47
C PHE A 31 16.73 4.78 -0.48
N ILE A 32 17.16 3.54 -0.25
CA ILE A 32 16.70 2.36 -1.00
C ILE A 32 15.21 2.08 -0.77
N ARG A 33 14.69 2.47 0.40
CA ARG A 33 13.33 2.18 0.86
C ARG A 33 12.28 3.18 0.38
N ARG A 34 12.67 4.45 0.24
CA ARG A 34 11.81 5.57 -0.16
C ARG A 34 10.94 5.30 -1.39
N PRO A 35 11.46 4.81 -2.54
CA PRO A 35 10.64 4.64 -3.74
C PRO A 35 9.53 3.60 -3.57
N TYR A 36 9.78 2.55 -2.77
CA TYR A 36 8.77 1.52 -2.52
C TYR A 36 7.64 2.01 -1.62
N ILE A 37 7.95 2.84 -0.62
CA ILE A 37 6.95 3.45 0.26
C ILE A 37 6.09 4.44 -0.54
N MET A 38 6.70 5.24 -1.41
CA MET A 38 5.97 6.17 -2.29
C MET A 38 5.00 5.45 -3.22
N ASN A 39 5.43 4.34 -3.84
CA ASN A 39 4.54 3.52 -4.67
C ASN A 39 3.38 2.93 -3.85
N ALA A 40 3.63 2.48 -2.62
CA ALA A 40 2.57 1.94 -1.76
C ALA A 40 1.53 3.00 -1.39
N LEU A 41 1.97 4.23 -1.10
CA LEU A 41 1.07 5.35 -0.82
C LEU A 41 0.24 5.73 -2.05
N LEU A 42 0.85 5.83 -3.23
CA LEU A 42 0.13 6.07 -4.49
C LEU A 42 -0.90 4.99 -4.80
N LEU A 43 -0.56 3.73 -4.55
CA LEU A 43 -1.50 2.63 -4.77
C LEU A 43 -2.65 2.68 -3.75
N GLY A 44 -2.36 3.08 -2.50
CA GLY A 44 -3.36 3.27 -1.45
C GLY A 44 -4.35 4.39 -1.75
N THR A 45 -3.88 5.52 -2.28
CA THR A 45 -4.77 6.62 -2.69
C THR A 45 -5.67 6.21 -3.85
N ILE A 46 -5.13 5.54 -4.88
CA ILE A 46 -5.92 5.03 -6.01
C ILE A 46 -6.97 4.01 -5.54
N SER A 47 -6.58 3.08 -4.67
CA SER A 47 -7.49 2.05 -4.14
C SER A 47 -8.65 2.67 -3.36
N THR A 48 -8.38 3.73 -2.62
CA THR A 48 -9.42 4.43 -1.85
C THR A 48 -10.36 5.21 -2.75
N ALA A 49 -9.81 5.94 -3.73
CA ALA A 49 -10.62 6.65 -4.72
C ALA A 49 -11.57 5.70 -5.46
N LEU A 50 -11.07 4.51 -5.82
CA LEU A 50 -11.87 3.49 -6.49
C LEU A 50 -12.96 2.91 -5.57
N SER A 51 -12.65 2.63 -4.30
CA SER A 51 -13.66 2.16 -3.33
C SER A 51 -14.76 3.20 -3.09
N LEU A 52 -14.39 4.48 -2.95
CA LEU A 52 -15.36 5.57 -2.79
C LEU A 52 -16.28 5.69 -4.02
N GLY A 53 -15.72 5.60 -5.23
CA GLY A 53 -16.50 5.61 -6.46
C GLY A 53 -17.49 4.45 -6.54
N LEU A 54 -17.06 3.24 -6.17
CA LEU A 54 -17.95 2.07 -6.10
C LEU A 54 -19.03 2.22 -5.04
N LEU A 55 -18.68 2.73 -3.85
CA LEU A 55 -19.64 2.94 -2.75
C LEU A 55 -20.73 3.95 -3.16
N ALA A 56 -20.34 5.07 -3.76
CA ALA A 56 -21.28 6.06 -4.27
C ALA A 56 -22.17 5.50 -5.38
N GLY A 57 -21.57 4.78 -6.36
CA GLY A 57 -22.31 4.15 -7.45
C GLY A 57 -23.31 3.10 -6.95
N ALA A 58 -22.91 2.25 -6.00
CA ALA A 58 -23.79 1.29 -5.36
C ALA A 58 -24.92 1.96 -4.57
N GLY A 59 -24.64 3.11 -3.94
CA GLY A 59 -25.65 3.92 -3.25
C GLY A 59 -26.73 4.46 -4.17
N TYR A 60 -26.35 5.03 -5.32
CA TYR A 60 -27.30 5.52 -6.31
C TYR A 60 -28.20 4.41 -6.86
N LEU A 61 -27.63 3.24 -7.15
CA LEU A 61 -28.40 2.06 -7.58
C LEU A 61 -29.37 1.59 -6.49
N SER A 62 -28.90 1.50 -5.25
CA SER A 62 -29.70 1.00 -4.13
C SER A 62 -30.87 1.91 -3.77
N ALA A 63 -30.68 3.23 -3.87
CA ALA A 63 -31.73 4.22 -3.63
C ALA A 63 -32.91 4.07 -4.60
N ALA A 64 -32.67 3.60 -5.83
CA ALA A 64 -33.73 3.36 -6.81
C ALA A 64 -34.60 2.13 -6.50
N TYR A 65 -34.06 1.14 -5.76
CA TYR A 65 -34.77 -0.12 -5.45
C TYR A 65 -35.38 -0.16 -4.04
N PHE A 66 -34.79 0.54 -3.05
CA PHE A 66 -35.24 0.50 -1.67
C PHE A 66 -35.25 1.89 -1.02
N PRO A 67 -36.40 2.57 -0.95
CA PRO A 67 -36.54 3.88 -0.31
C PRO A 67 -36.29 3.87 1.22
N GLY A 68 -36.11 2.71 1.85
CA GLY A 68 -35.71 2.58 3.26
C GLY A 68 -34.21 2.71 3.52
N LEU A 69 -33.36 2.76 2.47
CA LEU A 69 -31.90 2.84 2.59
C LEU A 69 -31.35 4.27 2.53
N GLU A 70 -32.19 5.29 2.34
CA GLU A 70 -31.74 6.68 2.22
C GLU A 70 -30.90 7.13 3.43
N GLN A 71 -31.22 6.63 4.61
CA GLN A 71 -30.52 6.99 5.85
C GLN A 71 -29.13 6.35 5.96
N LEU A 72 -28.88 5.23 5.29
CA LEU A 72 -27.56 4.58 5.21
C LEU A 72 -26.63 5.26 4.18
N PHE A 73 -27.23 5.96 3.20
CA PHE A 73 -26.49 6.73 2.20
C PHE A 73 -26.49 8.24 2.47
N ALA A 74 -26.88 8.64 3.68
CA ALA A 74 -26.77 10.03 4.11
C ALA A 74 -25.29 10.49 4.01
N VAL A 75 -25.12 11.77 3.66
CA VAL A 75 -23.79 12.37 3.42
C VAL A 75 -22.86 12.18 4.63
N GLU A 76 -23.39 12.26 5.86
CA GLU A 76 -22.61 12.01 7.08
C GLU A 76 -22.02 10.60 7.16
N VAL A 77 -22.83 9.57 6.81
CA VAL A 77 -22.37 8.19 6.80
C VAL A 77 -21.31 8.01 5.71
N LEU A 78 -21.53 8.57 4.52
CA LEU A 78 -20.59 8.48 3.39
C LEU A 78 -19.23 9.12 3.73
N VAL A 79 -19.24 10.27 4.42
CA VAL A 79 -18.01 10.95 4.88
C VAL A 79 -17.28 10.13 5.94
N SER A 80 -18.00 9.58 6.91
CA SER A 80 -17.39 8.74 7.96
C SER A 80 -16.75 7.46 7.40
N VAL A 81 -17.43 6.78 6.49
CA VAL A 81 -16.94 5.58 5.80
C VAL A 81 -15.79 5.94 4.86
N GLY A 82 -15.88 7.06 4.15
CA GLY A 82 -14.80 7.56 3.29
C GLY A 82 -13.52 7.87 4.06
N ALA A 83 -13.64 8.50 5.24
CA ALA A 83 -12.51 8.76 6.11
C ALA A 83 -11.88 7.47 6.65
N ALA A 84 -12.71 6.49 7.05
CA ALA A 84 -12.23 5.18 7.48
C ALA A 84 -11.52 4.42 6.34
N LEU A 85 -12.08 4.44 5.13
CA LEU A 85 -11.47 3.84 3.94
C LEU A 85 -10.15 4.51 3.57
N LEU A 86 -10.04 5.84 3.66
CA LEU A 86 -8.77 6.56 3.45
C LEU A 86 -7.73 6.18 4.50
N ALA A 87 -8.12 6.12 5.76
CA ALA A 87 -7.22 5.70 6.83
C ALA A 87 -6.71 4.29 6.59
N ILE A 88 -7.59 3.32 6.30
CA ILE A 88 -7.22 1.93 6.05
C ILE A 88 -6.41 1.81 4.75
N GLY A 89 -6.83 2.49 3.69
CA GLY A 89 -6.21 2.47 2.37
C GLY A 89 -4.81 3.08 2.33
N LEU A 90 -4.49 4.04 3.22
CA LEU A 90 -3.12 4.52 3.39
C LEU A 90 -2.31 3.67 4.37
N VAL A 91 -2.89 3.36 5.54
CA VAL A 91 -2.17 2.76 6.66
C VAL A 91 -1.82 1.31 6.36
N VAL A 92 -2.73 0.51 5.78
CA VAL A 92 -2.48 -0.91 5.54
C VAL A 92 -1.35 -1.13 4.51
N PRO A 93 -1.36 -0.52 3.31
CA PRO A 93 -0.27 -0.67 2.34
C PRO A 93 1.03 -0.04 2.83
N GLY A 94 0.95 1.12 3.49
CA GLY A 94 2.11 1.82 4.05
C GLY A 94 2.80 1.02 5.14
N VAL A 95 2.05 0.52 6.13
CA VAL A 95 2.58 -0.32 7.22
C VAL A 95 3.02 -1.68 6.70
N SER A 96 2.29 -2.30 5.77
CA SER A 96 2.65 -3.60 5.19
C SER A 96 3.97 -3.54 4.42
N THR A 97 4.15 -2.55 3.54
CA THR A 97 5.44 -2.34 2.85
C THR A 97 6.54 -1.88 3.81
N ALA A 98 6.22 -1.03 4.79
CA ALA A 98 7.13 -0.62 5.84
C ALA A 98 7.45 -1.73 6.86
N PHE A 99 6.71 -2.84 6.89
CA PHE A 99 7.06 -4.01 7.69
C PHE A 99 7.87 -5.00 6.86
N ALA A 100 7.39 -5.31 5.64
CA ALA A 100 8.04 -6.23 4.71
C ALA A 100 9.49 -5.83 4.40
N ILE A 101 9.73 -4.55 4.07
CA ILE A 101 11.09 -4.12 3.73
C ILE A 101 11.98 -4.03 4.99
N ARG A 102 11.41 -3.79 6.19
CA ARG A 102 12.18 -3.69 7.46
C ARG A 102 12.72 -5.06 7.81
N ARG A 103 11.85 -6.08 7.71
CA ARG A 103 12.22 -7.48 7.85
C ARG A 103 13.29 -7.88 6.82
N TYR A 104 13.13 -7.46 5.56
CA TYR A 104 14.07 -7.83 4.49
C TYR A 104 15.44 -7.15 4.60
N LEU A 105 15.51 -5.90 5.07
CA LEU A 105 16.78 -5.21 5.29
C LEU A 105 17.52 -5.74 6.53
N LYS A 106 16.77 -6.11 7.58
CA LYS A 106 17.34 -6.64 8.84
C LYS A 106 17.93 -8.05 8.67
N LEU A 107 17.50 -8.80 7.65
CA LEU A 107 18.02 -10.13 7.30
C LEU A 107 19.36 -10.12 6.54
N ARG A 108 19.92 -8.97 6.17
CA ARG A 108 21.13 -8.91 5.31
C ARG A 108 22.47 -8.76 6.02
N THR A 109 22.56 -8.89 7.35
CA THR A 109 23.87 -8.87 8.01
C THR A 109 24.32 -10.23 8.53
N ASN A 110 23.43 -11.13 8.99
CA ASN A 110 23.87 -12.32 9.73
C ASN A 110 23.38 -13.70 9.24
N GLU A 111 22.64 -13.82 8.14
CA GLU A 111 22.17 -15.14 7.65
C GLU A 111 22.38 -15.32 6.15
N LEU A 112 23.53 -14.86 5.64
CA LEU A 112 24.06 -15.31 4.35
C LEU A 112 25.25 -16.28 4.52
N TYR A 113 25.30 -16.93 5.68
CA TYR A 113 26.00 -18.19 5.89
C TYR A 113 24.94 -19.14 6.46
N PHE A 114 24.67 -20.21 5.70
CA PHE A 114 23.63 -21.24 5.81
C PHE A 114 22.38 -21.01 4.95
#